data_AF-A0A2M8HJE0-F1
#
_entry.id   AF-A0A2M8HJE0-F1
#
_cell.length_a   1.000
_cell.length_b   1.000
_cell.length_c   1.000
_cell.angle_alpha   90.00
_cell.angle_beta   90.00
_cell.angle_gamma   90.00
#
_symmetry.space_group_name_H-M   'P 1'
#
loop_
_entity.id
_entity.type
_entity.pdbx_description
1 polymer ?
#
loop_
_entity_poly.entity_id
_entity_poly.type
_entity_poly.pdbx_seq_one_letter_code
_entity_poly.pdbx_strand_id
1 'polypeptide(L)'
;METIQDKKYKVLITVAIYRSGILSYKSELMVPSLYLRRTEARAHIKREISERLEYSQFFRSPRLDYDLVRYTEEATCNTFLRYSIMDVSREFQPL
;
A
#
# COMPACT_ATOMS: atom_id res chain seq x y z
N MET A 1 -3.88 -20.33 30.11
CA MET A 1 -3.22 -20.58 28.83
C MET A 1 -3.72 -19.52 27.86
N GLU A 2 -2.90 -18.53 27.51
CA GLU A 2 -3.26 -17.57 26.47
C GLU A 2 -3.38 -18.31 25.14
N THR A 3 -4.58 -18.35 24.57
CA THR A 3 -4.78 -18.77 23.18
C THR A 3 -3.97 -17.84 22.29
N ILE A 4 -2.88 -18.34 21.72
CA ILE A 4 -2.13 -17.68 20.65
C ILE A 4 -3.13 -17.53 19.50
N GLN A 5 -3.71 -16.35 19.38
CA GLN A 5 -4.57 -16.03 18.26
C GLN A 5 -3.66 -16.05 17.02
N ASP A 6 -3.92 -16.99 16.10
CA ASP A 6 -3.18 -17.09 14.83
C ASP A 6 -3.40 -15.81 14.02
N LYS A 7 -2.53 -14.83 14.23
CA LYS A 7 -2.58 -13.55 13.52
C LYS A 7 -2.30 -13.80 12.06
N LYS A 8 -3.26 -13.42 11.22
CA LYS A 8 -3.12 -13.42 9.77
C LYS A 8 -2.97 -11.98 9.29
N TYR A 9 -2.14 -11.78 8.29
CA TYR A 9 -1.84 -10.46 7.75
C TYR A 9 -2.24 -10.37 6.29
N LYS A 10 -2.72 -9.20 5.88
CA LYS A 10 -2.95 -8.84 4.48
C LYS A 10 -2.19 -7.58 4.12
N VAL A 11 -1.92 -7.40 2.83
CA VAL A 11 -1.35 -6.16 2.31
C VAL A 11 -2.49 -5.32 1.74
N LEU A 12 -2.56 -4.07 2.17
CA LEU A 12 -3.45 -3.04 1.66
C LEU A 12 -2.63 -2.07 0.81
N ILE A 13 -3.12 -1.74 -0.37
CA ILE A 13 -2.54 -0.74 -1.26
C ILE A 13 -3.51 0.44 -1.31
N THR A 14 -3.10 1.58 -0.78
CA THR A 14 -3.83 2.84 -0.98
C THR A 14 -3.32 3.50 -2.26
N VAL A 15 -4.22 3.79 -3.18
CA VAL A 15 -3.96 4.55 -4.40
C VAL A 15 -4.56 5.94 -4.24
N ALA A 16 -3.76 6.99 -4.43
CA ALA A 16 -4.22 8.37 -4.38
C ALA A 16 -3.83 9.12 -5.66
N ILE A 17 -4.74 9.86 -6.28
CA ILE A 17 -4.48 10.67 -7.46
C ILE A 17 -4.65 12.14 -7.09
N TYR A 18 -3.58 12.92 -7.24
CA TYR A 18 -3.60 14.36 -7.05
C TYR A 18 -3.62 15.06 -8.42
N ARG A 19 -4.56 15.98 -8.62
CA ARG A 19 -4.64 16.86 -9.80
C ARG A 19 -4.39 18.30 -9.39
N SER A 20 -3.39 18.95 -9.99
CA SER A 20 -2.93 20.29 -9.62
C SER A 20 -2.67 20.44 -8.12
N GLY A 21 -2.11 19.40 -7.50
CA GLY A 21 -1.83 19.35 -6.05
C GLY A 21 -3.04 19.04 -5.16
N ILE A 22 -4.25 18.90 -5.71
CA ILE A 22 -5.49 18.62 -4.97
C ILE A 22 -5.81 17.12 -5.06
N LEU A 23 -6.14 16.49 -3.93
CA LEU A 23 -6.56 15.08 -3.91
C LEU A 23 -7.88 14.93 -4.68
N SER A 24 -7.83 14.23 -5.81
CA SER A 24 -8.98 14.02 -6.70
C SER A 24 -9.61 12.64 -6.55
N TYR A 25 -8.81 11.64 -6.18
CA TYR A 25 -9.25 10.27 -6.01
C TYR A 25 -8.41 9.58 -4.94
N LYS A 26 -9.06 8.76 -4.11
CA LYS A 26 -8.40 7.87 -3.16
C LYS A 26 -9.18 6.56 -3.08
N SER A 27 -8.47 5.45 -3.17
CA SER A 27 -9.06 4.12 -3.02
C SER A 27 -8.08 3.18 -2.34
N GLU A 28 -8.62 2.12 -1.75
CA GLU A 28 -7.87 1.09 -1.05
C GLU A 28 -8.15 -0.26 -1.68
N LEU A 29 -7.07 -1.00 -1.97
CA LEU A 29 -7.11 -2.29 -2.63
C LEU A 29 -6.46 -3.32 -1.72
N MET A 30 -7.23 -4.33 -1.34
CA MET A 30 -6.71 -5.42 -0.54
C MET A 30 -6.10 -6.48 -1.45
N VAL A 31 -4.82 -6.77 -1.27
CA VAL A 31 -4.13 -7.82 -2.01
C VAL A 31 -4.73 -9.18 -1.62
N PRO A 32 -5.02 -10.09 -2.57
CA PRO A 32 -5.66 -11.37 -2.26
C PRO A 32 -4.85 -12.28 -1.32
N SER A 33 -3.52 -12.14 -1.33
CA SER A 33 -2.61 -12.98 -0.56
C SER A 33 -2.78 -12.78 0.95
N LEU A 34 -2.83 -13.90 1.67
CA LEU A 34 -2.89 -13.98 3.12
C LEU A 34 -1.55 -14.48 3.67
N TYR A 35 -1.04 -13.84 4.71
CA TYR A 35 0.24 -14.15 5.31
C TYR A 35 0.07 -14.63 6.74
N LEU A 36 0.89 -15.60 7.16
CA LEU A 36 0.93 -16.06 8.54
C LEU A 36 1.91 -15.23 9.37
N ARG A 37 2.93 -14.66 8.72
CA ARG A 37 3.93 -13.80 9.39
C ARG A 37 3.95 -12.41 8.78
N ARG A 38 4.02 -11.39 9.64
CA ARG A 38 4.17 -9.99 9.21
C ARG A 38 5.42 -9.76 8.34
N THR A 39 6.47 -10.55 8.57
CA THR A 39 7.71 -10.49 7.79
C THR A 39 7.53 -10.95 6.34
N GLU A 40 6.63 -11.90 6.08
CA GLU A 40 6.29 -12.38 4.73
C GLU A 40 5.53 -11.30 3.95
N ALA A 41 4.52 -10.68 4.58
CA ALA A 41 3.79 -9.55 4.01
C ALA A 41 4.74 -8.38 3.68
N ARG A 42 5.71 -8.11 4.57
CA ARG A 42 6.75 -7.09 4.33
C ARG A 42 7.68 -7.47 3.17
N ALA A 43 8.04 -8.75 3.04
CA ALA A 43 8.86 -9.22 1.93
C ALA A 43 8.12 -9.07 0.59
N HIS A 44 6.80 -9.34 0.57
CA HIS A 44 5.97 -9.06 -0.60
C HIS A 44 6.02 -7.58 -0.97
N ILE A 45 5.70 -6.68 -0.03
CA ILE A 45 5.73 -5.23 -0.28
C ILE A 45 7.08 -4.79 -0.84
N LYS A 46 8.19 -5.26 -0.25
CA LYS A 46 9.54 -4.93 -0.73
C LYS A 46 9.76 -5.37 -2.16
N ARG A 47 9.37 -6.60 -2.52
CA ARG A 47 9.48 -7.12 -3.88
C ARG A 47 8.67 -6.28 -4.86
N GLU A 48 7.40 -6.01 -4.55
CA GLU A 48 6.50 -5.25 -5.43
C GLU A 48 6.97 -3.80 -5.63
N ILE A 49 7.48 -3.18 -4.57
CA ILE A 49 8.10 -1.85 -4.66
C ILE A 49 9.33 -1.88 -5.57
N SER A 50 10.22 -2.88 -5.41
CA SER A 50 11.41 -3.00 -6.26
C SER A 50 11.03 -3.21 -7.72
N GLU A 51 10.09 -4.11 -8.00
CA GLU A 51 9.58 -4.37 -9.35
C GLU A 51 8.96 -3.11 -9.98
N ARG A 52 8.21 -2.32 -9.20
CA ARG A 52 7.64 -1.05 -9.70
C ARG A 52 8.69 0.02 -9.95
N LEU A 53 9.76 0.08 -9.17
CA LEU A 53 10.86 1.01 -9.40
C LEU A 53 11.71 0.62 -10.62
N GLU A 54 11.81 -0.68 -10.91
CA GLU A 54 12.64 -1.19 -12.00
C GLU A 54 11.89 -1.24 -13.34
N TYR A 55 10.63 -1.69 -13.32
CA TYR A 55 9.88 -2.02 -14.54
C TYR A 55 8.66 -1.13 -14.78
N SER A 56 8.31 -0.26 -13.85
CA SER A 56 7.19 0.68 -14.01
C SER A 56 7.69 2.12 -13.89
N GLN A 57 6.96 3.10 -14.43
CA GLN A 57 7.30 4.53 -14.31
C GLN A 57 7.02 5.09 -12.90
N PHE A 58 7.25 4.30 -11.86
CA PHE A 58 7.13 4.73 -10.46
C PHE A 58 8.51 5.13 -9.91
N PHE A 59 8.49 6.11 -9.03
CA PHE A 59 9.64 6.63 -8.31
C PHE A 59 9.34 6.61 -6.82
N ARG A 60 10.37 6.78 -5.98
CA ARG A 60 10.17 7.02 -4.55
C ARG A 60 9.39 8.31 -4.35
N SER A 61 8.33 8.23 -3.56
CA SER A 61 7.53 9.41 -3.23
C SER A 61 8.35 10.38 -2.37
N PRO A 62 8.33 11.70 -2.66
CA PRO A 62 8.87 12.71 -1.76
C PRO A 62 7.94 12.98 -0.56
N ARG A 63 6.69 12.52 -0.61
CA ARG A 63 5.74 12.65 0.50
C ARG A 63 5.88 11.47 1.46
N LEU A 64 5.91 11.77 2.76
CA LEU A 64 6.13 10.80 3.84
C LEU A 64 4.99 9.78 4.01
N ASP A 65 3.80 10.10 3.53
CA ASP A 65 2.60 9.26 3.66
C ASP A 65 2.43 8.23 2.52
N TYR A 66 3.32 8.26 1.52
CA TYR A 66 3.31 7.35 0.37
C TYR A 66 4.70 6.75 0.12
N ASP A 67 4.73 5.53 -0.41
CA ASP A 67 5.97 4.84 -0.76
C ASP A 67 6.44 5.20 -2.17
N LEU A 68 5.50 5.32 -3.11
CA LEU A 68 5.78 5.53 -4.53
C LEU A 68 4.92 6.65 -5.11
N VAL A 69 5.45 7.29 -6.15
CA VAL A 69 4.76 8.26 -7.00
C VAL A 69 5.03 7.94 -8.47
N ARG A 70 4.00 8.04 -9.31
CA ARG A 70 4.11 8.11 -10.75
C ARG A 70 3.59 9.46 -11.20
N TYR A 71 4.44 10.22 -11.87
CA TYR A 71 4.07 11.48 -12.48
C TYR A 71 3.40 11.20 -13.82
N THR A 72 2.27 11.83 -14.09
CA THR A 72 1.65 11.84 -15.43
C THR A 72 1.47 13.28 -15.90
N GLU A 73 1.56 13.48 -17.22
CA GLU A 73 1.53 14.81 -17.87
C GLU A 73 2.62 15.76 -17.30
N GLU A 74 2.39 17.07 -17.33
CA GLU A 74 3.26 18.15 -16.80
C GLU A 74 3.41 18.11 -15.25
N ALA A 75 3.45 16.91 -14.65
CA ALA A 75 3.41 16.64 -13.21
C ALA A 75 2.16 17.20 -12.49
N THR A 76 1.12 17.53 -13.25
CA THR A 76 -0.15 18.03 -12.76
C THR A 76 -1.07 16.91 -12.31
N CYS A 77 -0.90 15.68 -12.79
CA CYS A 77 -1.69 14.51 -12.40
C CYS A 77 -0.77 13.43 -11.84
N ASN A 78 -0.67 13.31 -10.53
CA ASN A 78 0.29 12.41 -9.88
C ASN A 78 -0.44 11.28 -9.17
N THR A 79 -0.03 10.04 -9.46
CA THR A 79 -0.54 8.83 -8.79
C THR A 79 0.42 8.42 -7.69
N PHE A 80 -0.05 8.34 -6.46
CA PHE A 80 0.71 7.89 -5.30
C PHE A 80 0.22 6.53 -4.83
N LEU A 81 1.16 5.74 -4.32
CA LEU A 81 0.89 4.43 -3.74
C LEU A 81 1.45 4.36 -2.33
N ARG A 82 0.66 3.82 -1.42
CA ARG A 82 1.09 3.44 -0.07
C ARG A 82 0.76 1.98 0.17
N TYR A 83 1.72 1.26 0.72
CA TYR A 83 1.55 -0.11 1.18
C TYR A 83 1.38 -0.14 2.68
N SER A 84 0.46 -0.97 3.17
CA SER A 84 0.25 -1.16 4.61
C SER A 84 -0.04 -2.62 4.90
N ILE A 85 0.42 -3.09 6.05
CA ILE A 85 0.16 -4.46 6.51
C ILE A 85 -0.97 -4.38 7.54
N MET A 86 -2.09 -5.02 7.21
CA MET A 86 -3.27 -5.10 8.06
C MET A 86 -3.26 -6.41 8.84
N ASP A 87 -3.65 -6.35 10.10
CA ASP A 87 -3.90 -7.54 10.93
C ASP A 87 -5.37 -7.94 10.77
N VAL A 88 -5.60 -9.09 10.14
CA VAL A 88 -6.95 -9.59 9.84
C VAL A 88 -7.70 -9.96 11.12
N SER A 89 -7.00 -10.23 12.23
CA SER A 89 -7.65 -10.50 13.51
C SER A 89 -8.31 -9.28 14.14
N ARG A 90 -8.07 -8.06 13.61
CA ARG A 90 -8.66 -6.80 14.09
C ARG A 90 -9.81 -6.28 13.24
N GLU A 91 -10.25 -6.97 12.20
CA GLU A 91 -11.39 -6.55 11.38
C GLU A 91 -12.71 -7.10 11.94
N PHE A 92 -13.36 -6.32 12.81
CA PHE A 92 -14.77 -5.87 12.72
C PHE A 92 -15.18 -5.17 14.03
N GLN A 93 -15.07 -3.85 14.07
CA GLN A 93 -16.01 -3.00 14.82
C GLN A 93 -16.46 -1.89 13.86
N PRO A 94 -17.68 -1.95 13.31
CA PRO A 94 -18.27 -0.77 12.70
C PRO A 94 -18.53 0.27 13.81
N LEU A 95 -18.26 1.53 13.49
CA LEU A 95 -18.71 2.68 14.29
C LEU A 95 -20.24 2.73 14.33
#